data_AF-T1C267-F1
#
_entry.id   AF-T1C267-F1
#
_cell.length_a   1.000
_cell.length_b   1.000
_cell.length_c   1.000
_cell.angle_alpha   90.00
_cell.angle_beta   90.00
_cell.angle_gamma   90.00
#
_symmetry.space_group_name_H-M   'P 1'
#
loop_
_entity.id
_entity.type
_entity.pdbx_description
1 polymer ?
#
loop_
_entity_poly.entity_id
_entity_poly.type
_entity_poly.pdbx_seq_one_letter_code
_entity_poly.pdbx_strand_id
1 'polypeptide(L)'
;MAPLLEGSTIRFCDSEAEGIRRTRRHFDLVVEVVGDDGSFRVQIIVEHKSWRDPGSLFQILEYKVALWSRQRRQGRPLTPVLPILFYHG
;
A
#
# COMPACT_ATOMS: atom_id res chain seq x y z
N MET A 1 -15.07 16.27 13.85
CA MET A 1 -13.77 16.94 13.69
C MET A 1 -12.78 15.83 13.40
N ALA A 2 -12.28 15.70 12.16
CA ALA A 2 -11.38 14.60 11.83
C ALA A 2 -10.06 14.79 12.62
N PRO A 3 -9.57 13.78 13.36
CA PRO A 3 -8.34 13.93 14.10
C PRO A 3 -7.21 14.14 13.09
N LEU A 4 -6.44 15.21 13.31
CA LEU A 4 -5.15 15.43 12.65
C LEU A 4 -4.31 14.17 12.91
N LEU A 5 -3.73 13.57 11.85
CA LEU A 5 -2.85 12.41 11.98
C LEU A 5 -1.63 12.78 12.84
N GLU A 6 -1.71 12.52 14.14
CA GLU A 6 -0.58 12.70 15.06
C GLU A 6 0.34 11.48 14.96
N GLY A 7 1.66 11.68 15.07
CA GLY A 7 2.62 10.58 14.88
C GLY A 7 2.46 9.41 15.84
N SER A 8 1.81 9.61 16.99
CA SER A 8 1.45 8.58 17.99
C SER A 8 0.31 7.66 17.53
N THR A 9 -0.36 8.00 16.44
CA THR A 9 -1.55 7.33 15.89
C THR A 9 -1.21 6.31 14.80
N ILE A 10 0.05 6.26 14.36
CA ILE A 10 0.52 5.45 13.24
C ILE A 10 1.35 4.27 13.74
N ARG A 11 0.93 3.05 13.39
CA ARG A 11 1.68 1.82 13.68
C ARG A 11 2.15 1.18 12.39
N PHE A 12 3.43 0.85 12.32
CA PHE A 12 3.96 0.04 11.22
C PHE A 12 3.49 -1.40 11.37
N CYS A 13 3.05 -1.98 10.26
CA CYS A 13 2.60 -3.37 10.19
C CYS A 13 3.35 -4.09 9.08
N ASP A 14 3.39 -5.42 9.18
CA ASP A 14 3.93 -6.24 8.10
C ASP A 14 3.08 -6.13 6.85
N SER A 15 3.77 -6.07 5.72
CA SER A 15 3.10 -6.05 4.43
C SER A 15 2.48 -7.40 4.13
N GLU A 16 1.20 -7.34 3.82
CA GLU A 16 0.45 -8.47 3.36
C GLU A 16 0.87 -8.96 1.98
N ALA A 17 1.68 -8.21 1.23
CA ALA A 17 2.05 -8.57 -0.13
C ALA A 17 3.20 -9.58 -0.26
N GLU A 18 3.63 -10.20 0.84
CA GLU A 18 4.54 -11.34 0.78
C GLU A 18 3.95 -12.44 -0.13
N GLY A 19 4.73 -12.84 -1.14
CA GLY A 19 4.33 -13.83 -2.15
C GLY A 19 3.59 -13.28 -3.37
N ILE A 20 3.18 -12.00 -3.39
CA ILE A 20 2.74 -11.35 -4.65
C ILE A 20 4.00 -11.10 -5.47
N ARG A 21 4.13 -11.76 -6.62
CA ARG A 21 5.31 -11.80 -7.51
C ARG A 21 6.02 -10.45 -7.60
N ARG A 22 7.06 -10.25 -6.78
CA ARG A 22 7.86 -9.01 -6.72
C ARG A 22 8.86 -8.97 -7.87
N THR A 23 8.39 -8.72 -9.09
CA THR A 23 9.28 -8.73 -10.26
C THR A 23 10.19 -7.50 -10.38
N ARG A 24 10.01 -6.42 -9.60
CA ARG A 24 10.91 -5.25 -9.59
C ARG A 24 10.95 -4.62 -8.20
N ARG A 25 11.94 -3.76 -7.92
CA ARG A 25 12.24 -3.11 -6.63
C ARG A 25 11.04 -2.28 -6.14
N HIS A 26 10.21 -2.83 -5.28
CA HIS A 26 9.15 -2.10 -4.56
C HIS A 26 9.49 -2.15 -3.07
N PHE A 27 9.37 -1.00 -2.42
CA PHE A 27 9.30 -0.94 -0.97
C PHE A 27 7.83 -0.79 -0.60
N ASP A 28 7.30 -1.70 0.20
CA ASP A 28 5.92 -1.67 0.66
C ASP A 28 5.87 -1.47 2.17
N LEU A 29 5.06 -0.49 2.57
CA LEU A 29 4.86 -0.10 3.95
C LEU A 29 3.38 -0.19 4.26
N VAL A 30 3.02 -0.97 5.27
CA VAL A 30 1.66 -0.97 5.79
C VAL A 30 1.65 -0.16 7.07
N VAL A 31 0.73 0.79 7.12
CA VAL A 31 0.46 1.57 8.32
C VAL A 31 -0.96 1.30 8.80
N GLU A 32 -1.11 1.10 10.10
CA GLU A 32 -2.39 1.19 10.77
C GLU A 32 -2.52 2.58 11.37
N VAL A 33 -3.60 3.26 11.01
CA VAL A 33 -3.99 4.55 11.58
C VAL A 33 -5.10 4.29 12.58
N VAL A 34 -4.88 4.64 13.85
CA VAL A 34 -5.79 4.37 14.96
C VAL A 34 -6.51 5.66 15.39
N GLY A 35 -7.67 5.98 14.83
CA GLY A 35 -8.45 7.13 15.25
C GLY A 35 -9.39 6.85 16.43
N ASP A 36 -10.07 7.89 16.91
CA ASP A 36 -11.09 7.78 17.97
C ASP A 36 -12.25 6.85 17.56
N ASP A 37 -12.59 6.81 16.27
CA ASP A 37 -13.67 5.99 15.70
C ASP A 37 -13.23 4.58 15.26
N GLY A 38 -12.01 4.16 15.62
CA GLY A 38 -11.44 2.84 15.30
C GLY A 38 -10.16 2.89 14.47
N SER A 39 -9.63 1.71 14.11
CA SER A 39 -8.43 1.62 13.28
C SER A 39 -8.76 1.33 11.81
N PHE A 40 -8.03 1.97 10.91
CA PHE A 40 -8.02 1.63 9.50
C PHE A 40 -6.60 1.46 9.01
N ARG A 41 -6.43 0.53 8.08
CA ARG A 41 -5.12 0.20 7.49
C ARG A 41 -4.96 0.92 6.16
N VAL A 42 -3.78 1.47 5.91
CA VAL A 42 -3.37 2.00 4.61
C VAL A 42 -2.08 1.32 4.18
N GLN A 43 -2.02 0.91 2.93
CA GLN A 43 -0.80 0.35 2.35
C GLN A 43 -0.16 1.37 1.40
N ILE A 44 1.05 1.80 1.73
CA ILE A 44 1.86 2.69 0.91
C ILE A 44 2.82 1.82 0.11
N ILE A 45 2.79 1.96 -1.21
CA ILE A 45 3.74 1.29 -2.09
C ILE A 45 4.64 2.36 -2.67
N VAL A 46 5.93 2.22 -2.43
CA VAL A 46 6.95 3.09 -3.00
C VAL A 46 7.65 2.36 -4.12
N GLU A 47 7.50 2.86 -5.34
CA GLU A 47 8.22 2.38 -6.50
C GLU A 47 9.19 3.47 -6.97
N HIS A 48 10.46 3.09 -7.12
CA HIS A 48 11.51 3.98 -7.60
C HIS A 48 11.97 3.53 -8.99
N LYS A 49 11.87 4.43 -9.98
CA LYS A 49 12.26 4.16 -11.37
C LYS A 49 13.19 5.26 -11.89
N SER A 50 14.18 4.83 -12.67
CA SER A 50 15.14 5.71 -13.34
C SER A 50 14.58 6.43 -14.56
N TRP A 51 13.45 5.95 -15.10
CA TRP A 51 12.77 6.55 -16.24
C TRP A 51 11.27 6.31 -16.17
N ARG A 52 10.51 7.10 -16.93
CA ARG A 52 9.07 6.91 -17.09
C ARG A 52 8.80 5.64 -17.89
N ASP A 53 8.39 4.59 -17.20
CA ASP A 53 7.94 3.32 -17.77
C ASP A 53 6.41 3.24 -17.65
N PRO A 54 5.65 3.31 -18.76
CA PRO A 54 4.19 3.16 -18.76
C PRO A 54 3.72 1.86 -18.09
N GLY A 55 4.54 0.82 -18.08
CA GLY A 55 4.27 -0.43 -17.39
C GLY A 55 4.18 -0.30 -15.86
N SER A 56 4.73 0.75 -15.27
CA SER A 56 4.68 0.95 -13.79
C SER A 56 3.26 1.14 -13.28
N LEU A 57 2.40 1.83 -14.04
CA LEU A 57 0.99 1.99 -13.67
C LEU A 57 0.24 0.64 -13.68
N PHE A 58 0.52 -0.20 -14.69
CA PHE A 58 -0.05 -1.54 -14.76
C PHE A 58 0.48 -2.44 -13.65
N GLN A 59 1.77 -2.37 -13.34
CA GLN A 59 2.38 -3.09 -12.24
C GLN A 59 1.74 -2.73 -10.88
N ILE A 60 1.51 -1.44 -10.63
CA ILE A 60 0.78 -0.98 -9.43
C ILE A 60 -0.66 -1.52 -9.43
N LEU A 61 -1.34 -1.53 -10.57
CA LEU A 61 -2.70 -2.05 -10.67
C LEU A 61 -2.77 -3.55 -10.41
N GLU A 62 -1.87 -4.34 -11.02
CA GLU A 62 -1.76 -5.78 -10.81
C GLU A 62 -1.56 -6.12 -9.33
N TYR A 63 -0.67 -5.37 -8.66
CA TYR A 63 -0.49 -5.49 -7.22
C TYR A 63 -1.79 -5.24 -6.45
N LYS A 64 -2.48 -4.13 -6.73
CA LYS A 64 -3.73 -3.75 -6.04
C LYS A 64 -4.79 -4.84 -6.21
N VAL A 65 -4.96 -5.33 -7.44
CA VAL A 65 -5.92 -6.40 -7.76
C VAL A 65 -5.57 -7.69 -7.02
N ALA A 66 -4.29 -8.07 -6.98
CA ALA A 66 -3.84 -9.27 -6.28
C ALA A 66 -4.12 -9.19 -4.76
N LEU A 67 -3.76 -8.06 -4.13
CA LEU A 67 -4.03 -7.81 -2.71
C LEU A 67 -5.54 -7.87 -2.41
N TRP A 68 -6.35 -7.10 -3.14
CA TRP A 68 -7.79 -7.01 -2.91
C TRP A 68 -8.51 -8.31 -3.21
N SER A 69 -8.08 -9.05 -4.24
CA SER A 69 -8.63 -10.39 -4.52
C SER A 69 -8.38 -11.33 -3.34
N ARG A 70 -7.20 -11.27 -2.72
CA ARG A 70 -6.90 -12.08 -1.54
C ARG A 70 -7.75 -11.66 -0.35
N GLN A 71 -7.87 -10.37 -0.06
CA GLN A 71 -8.69 -9.85 1.04
C GLN A 71 -10.16 -10.21 0.88
N ARG A 72 -10.69 -10.09 -0.35
CA ARG A 72 -12.06 -10.50 -0.69
C ARG A 72 -12.29 -12.00 -0.42
N ARG A 73 -11.38 -12.88 -0.83
CA ARG A 73 -11.49 -14.33 -0.54
C ARG A 73 -11.45 -14.65 0.96
N GLN A 74 -10.77 -13.81 1.74
CA GLN A 74 -10.67 -13.95 3.20
C GLN A 74 -11.82 -13.26 3.95
N GLY A 75 -12.78 -12.64 3.25
CA GLY A 75 -13.87 -11.88 3.87
C GLY A 75 -13.40 -10.62 4.61
N ARG A 76 -12.23 -10.09 4.26
CA ARG A 76 -11.63 -8.90 4.90
C ARG A 76 -11.95 -7.63 4.12
N PRO A 77 -12.05 -6.47 4.80
CA PRO A 77 -12.23 -5.19 4.13
C PRO A 77 -11.03 -4.89 3.22
N LEU A 78 -11.30 -4.21 2.11
CA LEU A 78 -10.26 -3.80 1.17
C LEU A 78 -9.40 -2.72 1.80
N THR A 79 -8.09 -2.95 1.87
CA THR A 79 -7.13 -1.95 2.34
C THR A 79 -6.88 -0.92 1.24
N PRO A 80 -7.11 0.39 1.50
CA PRO A 80 -6.66 1.45 0.60
C PRO A 80 -5.16 1.34 0.31
N VAL A 81 -4.82 1.42 -0.98
CA VAL A 81 -3.43 1.38 -1.45
C VAL A 81 -3.08 2.75 -2.02
N LEU A 82 -2.08 3.41 -1.44
CA LEU A 82 -1.50 4.67 -1.90
C LEU A 82 -0.17 4.40 -2.61
N PRO A 83 -0.16 4.36 -3.95
CA PRO A 83 1.09 4.24 -4.70
C PRO A 83 1.82 5.59 -4.74
N ILE A 84 3.10 5.57 -4.41
CA ILE A 84 4.04 6.68 -4.56
C ILE A 84 5.10 6.24 -5.58
N LEU A 85 5.07 6.87 -6.75
CA LEU A 85 5.99 6.58 -7.84
C LEU A 85 7.03 7.70 -7.92
N PHE A 86 8.27 7.38 -7.53
CA PHE A 86 9.40 8.29 -7.63
C PHE A 86 10.16 8.04 -8.92
N TYR A 87 10.41 9.12 -9.66
CA TYR A 87 11.29 9.11 -10.82
C TYR A 87 12.58 9.84 -10.48
N HIS A 88 13.71 9.15 -10.55
CA HIS A 88 15.03 9.75 -10.36
C HIS A 88 15.96 9.28 -11.46
N GLY A 89 16.31 10.20 -12.38
CA GLY A 89 17.16 9.93 -13.55
C GLY A 89 18.53 9.42 -13.19
#